data_AF-A0A727A9S0-F1
#
_entry.id   AF-A0A727A9S0-F1
#
_cell.length_a   1.000
_cell.length_b   1.000
_cell.length_c   1.000
_cell.angle_alpha   90.00
_cell.angle_beta   90.00
_cell.angle_gamma   90.00
#
_symmetry.space_group_name_H-M   'P 1'
#
loop_
_entity.id
_entity.type
_entity.pdbx_description
1 polymer ?
#
loop_
_entity_poly.entity_id
_entity_poly.type
_entity_poly.pdbx_seq_one_letter_code
_entity_poly.pdbx_strand_id
1 'polypeptide(L)'
;MNKIFKVIWNPATGNFTVASETAKGRGKKSGRRKLLVSALVAGGLMSSFGASASVSLDGGTYSDGTELTDAWIAIGKGAKASSVGGSTASISIGVNAISAVGATAVGYDSHATGQSSVSMGQLSTAAGSRGVAIGSGASAAGDYTVALAVGSSASGESAVAIGQGSAAQKKGSVALGHKASSSGEKSVALGASSKATGDDSLALGRNALGNGTGSIAMGAESEANGLYSLAFGANSIADADNTVALGYGASATKAGAMVFGQAGKADGLNSIALGNKSQASSENSIAIGQESYSGSEKSIAIGSLSNVTGVNSVALGTESTAAEDNTVSVGNDTLQRKIVHMAKGDISSTSTDAINGSQLYDISKSVADRLGGGASVSTAGVVNAPNYKLQSGNFNNVGDALKGIDDNTLQWDSLKKVYSAEHGSDATSTITNVKDGALSASSTDAVNGSQLKTTNDNVATNTTNITNLTGDVA
;
A
#
# COMPACT_ATOMS: atom_id res chain seq x y z
N MET A 1 -29.88 21.87 -17.59
CA MET A 1 -29.70 23.23 -17.04
C MET A 1 -30.33 23.27 -15.66
N ASN A 2 -29.54 23.16 -14.60
CA ASN A 2 -30.06 23.22 -13.22
C ASN A 2 -30.24 24.68 -12.81
N LYS A 3 -31.47 25.08 -12.46
CA LYS A 3 -31.76 26.39 -11.84
C LYS A 3 -31.65 26.22 -10.32
N ILE A 4 -30.62 26.79 -9.71
CA ILE A 4 -30.40 26.75 -8.26
C ILE A 4 -31.19 27.90 -7.62
N PHE A 5 -31.99 27.58 -6.59
CA PHE A 5 -32.75 28.54 -5.79
C PHE A 5 -32.30 28.44 -4.33
N LYS A 6 -32.27 29.57 -3.62
CA LYS A 6 -31.96 29.64 -2.19
C LYS A 6 -33.18 30.11 -1.42
N VAL A 7 -33.52 29.38 -0.36
CA VAL A 7 -34.58 29.75 0.59
C VAL A 7 -33.94 30.65 1.65
N ILE A 8 -34.51 31.85 1.86
CA ILE A 8 -33.99 32.83 2.82
C ILE A 8 -35.13 33.20 3.78
N TRP A 9 -34.81 33.22 5.08
CA TRP A 9 -35.71 33.71 6.12
C TRP A 9 -35.77 35.24 6.09
N ASN A 10 -36.97 35.82 6.00
CA ASN A 10 -37.15 37.27 6.06
C ASN A 10 -37.68 37.72 7.42
N PRO A 11 -36.83 38.29 8.30
CA PRO A 11 -37.22 38.68 9.65
C PRO A 11 -38.21 39.85 9.70
N ALA A 12 -38.37 40.62 8.61
CA ALA A 12 -39.33 41.73 8.57
C ALA A 12 -40.78 41.28 8.29
N THR A 13 -40.97 40.06 7.78
CA THR A 13 -42.30 39.53 7.40
C THR A 13 -42.65 38.20 8.06
N GLY A 14 -41.70 37.57 8.77
CA GLY A 14 -41.93 36.33 9.52
C GLY A 14 -42.11 35.07 8.68
N ASN A 15 -41.77 35.12 7.38
CA ASN A 15 -42.00 34.02 6.44
C ASN A 15 -40.72 33.65 5.66
N PHE A 16 -40.65 32.41 5.13
CA PHE A 16 -39.60 31.96 4.22
C PHE A 16 -39.91 32.36 2.78
N THR A 17 -38.93 32.94 2.06
CA THR A 17 -39.07 33.32 0.64
C THR A 17 -38.01 32.62 -0.21
N VAL A 18 -38.40 32.14 -1.40
CA VAL A 18 -37.49 31.48 -2.35
C VAL A 18 -36.99 32.51 -3.37
N ALA A 19 -35.66 32.68 -3.48
CA ALA A 19 -35.04 33.60 -4.43
C ALA A 19 -34.03 32.86 -5.33
N SER A 20 -33.95 33.26 -6.61
CA SER A 20 -32.94 32.74 -7.54
C SER A 20 -31.59 33.40 -7.27
N GLU A 21 -30.50 32.62 -7.28
CA GLU A 21 -29.13 33.09 -7.02
C GLU A 21 -28.58 34.10 -8.06
N THR A 22 -29.31 34.35 -9.16
CA THR A 22 -28.89 35.28 -10.23
C THR A 22 -29.57 36.66 -10.19
N ALA A 23 -30.35 36.98 -9.15
CA ALA A 23 -31.03 38.27 -9.05
C ALA A 23 -30.07 39.42 -8.64
N LYS A 24 -29.80 40.37 -9.55
CA LYS A 24 -29.07 41.63 -9.25
C LYS A 24 -29.91 42.55 -8.35
N GLY A 25 -29.38 42.89 -7.18
CA GLY A 25 -29.99 43.84 -6.24
C GLY A 25 -30.11 45.25 -6.84
N ARG A 26 -31.33 45.81 -6.82
CA ARG A 26 -31.62 47.20 -7.22
C ARG A 26 -31.47 48.12 -5.99
N GLY A 27 -30.60 49.13 -6.10
CA GLY A 27 -30.26 50.05 -5.00
C GLY A 27 -31.44 50.92 -4.52
N LYS A 28 -31.45 51.25 -3.22
CA LYS A 28 -32.42 52.16 -2.61
C LYS A 28 -32.10 53.62 -2.98
N LYS A 29 -33.06 54.33 -3.57
CA LYS A 29 -33.11 55.81 -3.62
C LYS A 29 -33.99 56.33 -2.50
N SER A 30 -33.49 57.27 -1.70
CA SER A 30 -34.24 58.27 -0.91
C SER A 30 -33.20 59.16 -0.19
N GLY A 31 -33.25 60.48 -0.13
CA GLY A 31 -34.23 61.48 -0.54
C GLY A 31 -33.60 62.88 -0.46
N ARG A 32 -34.18 63.84 -1.19
CA ARG A 32 -33.82 65.27 -1.23
C ARG A 32 -34.23 65.99 0.06
N ARG A 33 -33.37 66.88 0.60
CA ARG A 33 -33.77 68.23 1.07
C ARG A 33 -32.63 69.24 0.85
N LYS A 34 -33.03 70.44 0.43
CA LYS A 34 -32.22 71.62 0.06
C LYS A 34 -31.82 72.41 1.31
N LEU A 35 -30.65 73.07 1.29
CA LEU A 35 -30.54 74.49 1.62
C LEU A 35 -29.25 75.11 1.06
N LEU A 36 -29.39 76.37 0.71
CA LEU A 36 -28.60 77.22 -0.18
C LEU A 36 -27.61 78.10 0.60
N VAL A 37 -26.51 78.45 -0.08
CA VAL A 37 -25.77 79.74 -0.04
C VAL A 37 -24.85 80.01 1.17
N SER A 38 -23.54 80.08 0.89
CA SER A 38 -22.75 81.32 1.00
C SER A 38 -21.36 81.18 0.34
N ALA A 39 -21.02 82.20 -0.44
CA ALA A 39 -19.85 82.34 -1.30
C ALA A 39 -18.52 82.57 -0.57
N LEU A 40 -17.39 82.27 -1.23
CA LEU A 40 -16.30 83.23 -1.44
C LEU A 40 -15.38 82.79 -2.58
N VAL A 41 -15.27 83.65 -3.60
CA VAL A 41 -14.35 83.56 -4.73
C VAL A 41 -13.12 84.41 -4.43
N ALA A 42 -11.93 83.83 -4.56
CA ALA A 42 -10.65 84.42 -4.99
C ALA A 42 -9.62 83.27 -4.97
N GLY A 43 -9.08 82.77 -6.07
CA GLY A 43 -8.22 83.49 -7.01
C GLY A 43 -6.76 83.16 -6.67
N GLY A 44 -6.17 82.14 -7.30
CA GLY A 44 -4.78 81.74 -7.05
C GLY A 44 -4.31 80.51 -7.81
N LEU A 45 -3.84 80.72 -9.04
CA LEU A 45 -2.72 80.01 -9.69
C LEU A 45 -2.67 78.48 -9.59
N MET A 46 -3.45 77.80 -10.44
CA MET A 46 -3.16 76.42 -10.86
C MET A 46 -2.29 76.46 -12.12
N SER A 47 -0.99 76.22 -11.96
CA SER A 47 -0.07 75.95 -13.06
C SER A 47 -0.43 74.61 -13.72
N SER A 48 -1.21 74.62 -14.79
CA SER A 48 -1.29 73.50 -15.72
C SER A 48 -0.14 73.60 -16.71
N PHE A 49 0.92 72.85 -16.45
CA PHE A 49 1.89 72.50 -17.48
C PHE A 49 1.18 71.72 -18.59
N GLY A 50 1.55 72.01 -19.83
CA GLY A 50 0.91 71.51 -21.03
C GLY A 50 0.79 69.99 -21.06
N ALA A 51 -0.45 69.53 -21.21
CA ALA A 51 -0.74 68.27 -21.86
C ALA A 51 -1.39 68.64 -23.19
N SER A 52 -0.59 68.61 -24.26
CA SER A 52 -1.12 68.60 -25.62
C SER A 52 -1.74 67.24 -25.87
N ALA A 53 -2.97 67.03 -25.40
CA ALA A 53 -3.83 65.96 -25.85
C ALA A 53 -4.76 66.55 -26.90
N SER A 54 -4.47 66.35 -28.18
CA SER A 54 -5.43 66.60 -29.25
C SER A 54 -6.52 65.52 -29.20
N VAL A 55 -7.48 65.71 -28.31
CA VAL A 55 -8.80 65.10 -28.49
C VAL A 55 -9.54 66.02 -29.45
N SER A 56 -9.55 65.65 -30.74
CA SER A 56 -10.51 66.22 -31.68
C SER A 56 -11.90 65.88 -31.18
N LEU A 57 -12.63 66.91 -30.76
CA LEU A 57 -14.07 66.85 -30.57
C LEU A 57 -14.68 68.08 -31.23
N ASP A 58 -14.63 68.12 -32.56
CA ASP A 58 -15.72 68.70 -33.36
C ASP A 58 -15.70 68.09 -34.76
N GLY A 59 -16.88 67.79 -35.30
CA GLY A 59 -17.04 67.13 -36.58
C GLY A 59 -16.63 68.01 -37.75
N GLY A 60 -16.11 67.38 -38.81
CA GLY A 60 -16.02 68.00 -40.13
C GLY A 60 -14.61 68.30 -40.62
N THR A 61 -14.18 67.45 -41.56
CA THR A 61 -13.28 67.72 -42.70
C THR A 61 -12.13 68.70 -42.45
N TYR A 62 -10.91 68.18 -42.31
CA TYR A 62 -9.82 68.40 -43.27
C TYR A 62 -8.72 67.37 -43.02
N SER A 63 -8.27 66.78 -44.12
CA SER A 63 -7.01 66.07 -44.25
C SER A 63 -5.86 67.02 -43.90
N ASP A 64 -5.17 66.75 -42.81
CA ASP A 64 -3.78 67.15 -42.70
C ASP A 64 -2.96 65.89 -42.41
N GLY A 65 -2.25 65.45 -43.46
CA GLY A 65 -1.38 64.30 -43.47
C GLY A 65 -0.04 64.60 -42.80
N THR A 66 -0.06 65.13 -41.58
CA THR A 66 1.11 65.00 -40.72
C THR A 66 1.09 63.59 -40.15
N GLU A 67 1.93 62.71 -40.71
CA GLU A 67 2.27 61.46 -40.05
C GLU A 67 2.68 61.79 -38.60
N LEU A 68 1.98 61.21 -37.62
CA LEU A 68 2.39 61.29 -36.21
C LEU A 68 3.67 60.48 -36.06
N THR A 69 4.82 61.07 -36.40
CA THR A 69 6.11 60.38 -36.38
C THR A 69 6.61 60.10 -34.95
N ASP A 70 6.02 60.77 -33.94
CA ASP A 70 6.36 60.68 -32.52
C ASP A 70 5.11 60.50 -31.64
N ALA A 71 4.40 59.38 -31.77
CA ALA A 71 3.21 59.14 -30.95
C ALA A 71 3.62 58.76 -29.51
N TRP A 72 3.59 59.69 -28.54
CA TRP A 72 3.73 59.37 -27.12
C TRP A 72 2.76 60.18 -26.26
N ILE A 73 2.33 59.61 -25.13
CA ILE A 73 1.41 60.26 -24.19
C ILE A 73 2.11 60.38 -22.83
N ALA A 74 2.32 61.59 -22.32
CA ALA A 74 2.82 61.83 -20.96
C ALA A 74 1.89 62.80 -20.21
N ILE A 75 1.22 62.31 -19.16
CA ILE A 75 0.22 63.08 -18.39
C ILE A 75 0.54 62.96 -16.89
N GLY A 76 0.90 64.07 -16.25
CA GLY A 76 1.18 64.13 -14.81
C GLY A 76 2.53 64.76 -14.47
N LYS A 77 2.68 65.30 -13.25
CA LYS A 77 3.94 65.91 -12.81
C LYS A 77 5.06 64.87 -12.81
N GLY A 78 6.13 65.13 -13.54
CA GLY A 78 7.29 64.23 -13.61
C GLY A 78 7.09 62.98 -14.48
N ALA A 79 5.96 62.87 -15.20
CA ALA A 79 5.73 61.77 -16.14
C ALA A 79 6.73 61.81 -17.32
N LYS A 80 7.27 60.66 -17.72
CA LYS A 80 8.25 60.52 -18.81
C LYS A 80 7.88 59.37 -19.74
N ALA A 81 7.49 59.69 -20.97
CA ALA A 81 7.25 58.69 -22.02
C ALA A 81 8.38 58.71 -23.04
N SER A 82 8.92 57.54 -23.39
CA SER A 82 10.02 57.40 -24.36
C SER A 82 9.49 57.14 -25.77
N SER A 83 9.96 57.90 -26.76
CA SER A 83 9.69 57.64 -28.17
C SER A 83 10.97 57.30 -28.93
N VAL A 84 10.84 56.49 -29.97
CA VAL A 84 11.86 56.31 -31.02
C VAL A 84 11.13 56.52 -32.33
N GLY A 85 11.63 57.42 -33.18
CA GLY A 85 10.94 57.82 -34.41
C GLY A 85 10.54 56.60 -35.24
N GLY A 86 9.26 56.52 -35.59
CA GLY A 86 8.81 55.73 -36.75
C GLY A 86 7.85 54.56 -36.57
N SER A 87 7.39 54.13 -35.38
CA SER A 87 6.25 53.14 -35.31
C SER A 87 5.62 52.83 -33.94
N THR A 88 6.32 52.98 -32.80
CA THR A 88 5.81 52.43 -31.53
C THR A 88 5.57 53.51 -30.48
N ALA A 89 4.29 53.67 -30.10
CA ALA A 89 3.88 54.67 -29.14
C ALA A 89 4.05 54.23 -27.68
N SER A 90 4.49 55.14 -26.81
CA SER A 90 4.55 54.93 -25.36
C SER A 90 3.54 55.79 -24.60
N ILE A 91 3.09 55.31 -23.45
CA ILE A 91 2.06 55.95 -22.63
C ILE A 91 2.55 56.03 -21.19
N SER A 92 2.48 57.21 -20.56
CA SER A 92 2.79 57.48 -19.16
C SER A 92 1.73 58.39 -18.56
N ILE A 93 0.91 57.87 -17.64
CA ILE A 93 -0.20 58.61 -17.02
C ILE A 93 -0.10 58.49 -15.50
N GLY A 94 0.27 59.56 -14.81
CA GLY A 94 0.41 59.63 -13.35
C GLY A 94 1.61 60.48 -12.90
N VAL A 95 1.66 60.83 -11.61
CA VAL A 95 2.82 61.54 -11.05
C VAL A 95 4.02 60.58 -11.04
N ASN A 96 5.14 61.02 -11.61
CA ASN A 96 6.38 60.25 -11.78
C ASN A 96 6.21 58.94 -12.57
N ALA A 97 5.18 58.80 -13.41
CA ALA A 97 5.06 57.61 -14.27
C ALA A 97 6.15 57.60 -15.37
N ILE A 98 6.86 56.49 -15.58
CA ILE A 98 7.92 56.37 -16.59
C ILE A 98 7.62 55.19 -17.51
N SER A 99 7.66 55.40 -18.82
CA SER A 99 7.57 54.33 -19.83
C SER A 99 8.72 54.36 -20.83
N ALA A 100 9.26 53.18 -21.13
CA ALA A 100 10.22 52.95 -22.20
C ALA A 100 9.52 52.84 -23.57
N VAL A 101 10.29 52.51 -24.60
CA VAL A 101 9.83 52.42 -25.98
C VAL A 101 8.69 51.41 -26.11
N GLY A 102 7.54 51.88 -26.61
CA GLY A 102 6.35 51.05 -26.78
C GLY A 102 5.68 50.58 -25.50
N ALA A 103 6.09 51.09 -24.34
CA ALA A 103 5.59 50.66 -23.05
C ALA A 103 4.41 51.53 -22.57
N THR A 104 3.61 51.01 -21.65
CA THR A 104 2.47 51.70 -21.04
C THR A 104 2.65 51.72 -19.52
N ALA A 105 2.75 52.91 -18.92
CA ALA A 105 2.80 53.14 -17.49
C ALA A 105 1.59 53.96 -17.02
N VAL A 106 0.82 53.47 -16.06
CA VAL A 106 -0.37 54.16 -15.52
C VAL A 106 -0.42 54.05 -14.00
N GLY A 107 -0.32 55.17 -13.28
CA GLY A 107 -0.39 55.22 -11.82
C GLY A 107 0.65 56.15 -11.18
N TYR A 108 0.55 56.37 -9.88
CA TYR A 108 1.57 57.08 -9.10
C TYR A 108 2.85 56.25 -9.04
N ASP A 109 3.97 56.81 -9.51
CA ASP A 109 5.30 56.18 -9.47
C ASP A 109 5.30 54.79 -10.15
N SER A 110 4.58 54.68 -11.28
CA SER A 110 4.51 53.46 -12.09
C SER A 110 5.62 53.47 -13.14
N HIS A 111 6.45 52.43 -13.17
CA HIS A 111 7.63 52.32 -14.00
C HIS A 111 7.52 51.15 -14.99
N ALA A 112 7.22 51.43 -16.25
CA ALA A 112 7.29 50.47 -17.36
C ALA A 112 8.63 50.64 -18.12
N THR A 113 9.76 50.26 -17.50
CA THR A 113 11.11 50.51 -18.04
C THR A 113 11.59 49.46 -19.03
N GLY A 114 10.91 48.32 -19.14
CA GLY A 114 11.17 47.33 -20.19
C GLY A 114 10.56 47.75 -21.54
N GLN A 115 11.19 47.38 -22.64
CA GLN A 115 10.63 47.62 -23.98
C GLN A 115 9.27 46.93 -24.13
N SER A 116 8.26 47.63 -24.67
CA SER A 116 6.91 47.09 -24.86
C SER A 116 6.26 46.50 -23.59
N SER A 117 6.67 46.98 -22.42
CA SER A 117 6.15 46.53 -21.13
C SER A 117 4.87 47.27 -20.73
N VAL A 118 4.12 46.73 -19.78
CA VAL A 118 2.90 47.33 -19.23
C VAL A 118 3.04 47.40 -17.71
N SER A 119 2.98 48.59 -17.14
CA SER A 119 2.96 48.84 -15.70
C SER A 119 1.69 49.62 -15.35
N MET A 120 0.82 49.09 -14.49
CA MET A 120 -0.42 49.75 -14.07
C MET A 120 -0.64 49.58 -12.57
N GLY A 121 -0.61 50.69 -11.80
CA GLY A 121 -0.80 50.69 -10.35
C GLY A 121 0.21 51.56 -9.62
N GLN A 122 -0.05 51.86 -8.35
CA GLN A 122 0.87 52.63 -7.52
C GLN A 122 2.15 51.84 -7.25
N LEU A 123 3.33 52.44 -7.47
CA LEU A 123 4.65 51.79 -7.26
C LEU A 123 4.84 50.50 -8.10
N SER A 124 4.07 50.32 -9.17
CA SER A 124 4.20 49.15 -10.04
C SER A 124 5.45 49.28 -10.92
N THR A 125 6.18 48.18 -11.12
CA THR A 125 7.41 48.16 -11.94
C THR A 125 7.37 47.01 -12.94
N ALA A 126 7.38 47.30 -14.24
CA ALA A 126 7.63 46.34 -15.31
C ALA A 126 8.98 46.65 -15.96
N ALA A 127 10.04 46.03 -15.44
CA ALA A 127 11.42 46.27 -15.87
C ALA A 127 11.88 45.34 -16.99
N GLY A 128 11.33 44.14 -17.08
CA GLY A 128 11.63 43.20 -18.16
C GLY A 128 10.95 43.58 -19.48
N SER A 129 11.60 43.25 -20.60
CA SER A 129 11.04 43.42 -21.94
C SER A 129 9.73 42.64 -22.06
N ARG A 130 8.67 43.28 -22.55
CA ARG A 130 7.31 42.72 -22.69
C ARG A 130 6.73 42.19 -21.37
N GLY A 131 7.25 42.66 -20.23
CA GLY A 131 6.70 42.34 -18.91
C GLY A 131 5.40 43.09 -18.63
N VAL A 132 4.50 42.48 -17.86
CA VAL A 132 3.21 43.05 -17.48
C VAL A 132 3.11 43.08 -15.95
N ALA A 133 3.16 44.26 -15.33
CA ALA A 133 2.95 44.47 -13.90
C ALA A 133 1.64 45.25 -13.68
N ILE A 134 0.63 44.63 -13.08
CA ILE A 134 -0.67 45.27 -12.81
C ILE A 134 -1.03 45.07 -11.34
N GLY A 135 -1.08 46.16 -10.56
CA GLY A 135 -1.38 46.15 -9.14
C GLY A 135 -0.42 47.03 -8.34
N SER A 136 -0.83 47.40 -7.12
CA SER A 136 0.01 48.22 -6.23
C SER A 136 1.29 47.45 -5.85
N GLY A 137 2.46 47.99 -6.16
CA GLY A 137 3.74 47.34 -5.89
C GLY A 137 3.99 46.04 -6.68
N ALA A 138 3.23 45.77 -7.74
CA ALA A 138 3.48 44.63 -8.63
C ALA A 138 4.84 44.82 -9.34
N SER A 139 5.64 43.74 -9.44
CA SER A 139 6.98 43.77 -10.05
C SER A 139 7.12 42.68 -11.11
N ALA A 140 7.29 43.08 -12.37
CA ALA A 140 7.59 42.22 -13.52
C ALA A 140 9.04 42.51 -13.96
N ALA A 141 10.01 41.86 -13.30
CA ALA A 141 11.43 42.16 -13.46
C ALA A 141 12.12 41.32 -14.55
N GLY A 142 11.61 40.11 -14.83
CA GLY A 142 12.12 39.27 -15.92
C GLY A 142 11.46 39.58 -17.28
N ASP A 143 12.10 39.22 -18.37
CA ASP A 143 11.52 39.37 -19.72
C ASP A 143 10.30 38.44 -19.91
N TYR A 144 9.31 38.86 -20.69
CA TYR A 144 8.08 38.12 -20.99
C TYR A 144 7.27 37.70 -19.75
N THR A 145 7.35 38.46 -18.66
CA THR A 145 6.70 38.12 -17.38
C THR A 145 5.30 38.68 -17.24
N VAL A 146 4.53 38.10 -16.32
CA VAL A 146 3.23 38.63 -15.87
C VAL A 146 3.20 38.66 -14.35
N ALA A 147 2.99 39.83 -13.75
CA ALA A 147 2.78 40.07 -12.33
C ALA A 147 1.44 40.79 -12.13
N LEU A 148 0.45 40.11 -11.55
CA LEU A 148 -0.90 40.64 -11.35
C LEU A 148 -1.31 40.59 -9.86
N ALA A 149 -1.88 41.69 -9.38
CA ALA A 149 -2.33 42.00 -8.01
C ALA A 149 -1.27 42.67 -7.12
N VAL A 150 -1.67 42.98 -5.88
CA VAL A 150 -0.85 43.79 -4.95
C VAL A 150 0.38 43.01 -4.50
N GLY A 151 1.57 43.56 -4.76
CA GLY A 151 2.85 42.99 -4.34
C GLY A 151 3.22 41.66 -5.04
N SER A 152 2.56 41.30 -6.15
CA SER A 152 2.98 40.15 -6.95
C SER A 152 4.36 40.40 -7.59
N SER A 153 5.24 39.41 -7.62
CA SER A 153 6.61 39.54 -8.16
C SER A 153 6.93 38.40 -9.14
N ALA A 154 7.21 38.74 -10.40
CA ALA A 154 7.70 37.83 -11.42
C ALA A 154 9.11 38.25 -11.84
N SER A 155 10.15 37.56 -11.35
CA SER A 155 11.56 37.93 -11.59
C SER A 155 12.30 37.01 -12.55
N GLY A 156 11.78 35.81 -12.80
CA GLY A 156 12.34 34.91 -13.81
C GLY A 156 11.89 35.24 -15.23
N GLU A 157 12.70 34.96 -16.24
CA GLU A 157 12.28 35.03 -17.65
C GLU A 157 11.04 34.14 -17.89
N SER A 158 10.03 34.66 -18.58
CA SER A 158 8.75 33.98 -18.85
C SER A 158 7.97 33.54 -17.59
N ALA A 159 8.24 34.16 -16.44
CA ALA A 159 7.57 33.82 -15.18
C ALA A 159 6.18 34.48 -15.05
N VAL A 160 5.27 33.81 -14.36
CA VAL A 160 3.88 34.28 -14.14
C VAL A 160 3.57 34.27 -12.65
N ALA A 161 3.32 35.43 -12.06
CA ALA A 161 2.91 35.63 -10.68
C ALA A 161 1.54 36.31 -10.62
N ILE A 162 0.51 35.59 -10.19
CA ILE A 162 -0.86 36.12 -10.12
C ILE A 162 -1.42 35.86 -8.72
N GLY A 163 -1.68 36.94 -7.97
CA GLY A 163 -2.20 36.87 -6.61
C GLY A 163 -1.49 37.84 -5.67
N GLN A 164 -2.16 38.21 -4.58
CA GLN A 164 -1.58 39.11 -3.60
C GLN A 164 -0.30 38.48 -3.01
N GLY A 165 0.84 39.15 -3.17
CA GLY A 165 2.14 38.67 -2.69
C GLY A 165 2.64 37.38 -3.33
N SER A 166 2.10 36.95 -4.48
CA SER A 166 2.62 35.78 -5.20
C SER A 166 4.02 36.06 -5.76
N ALA A 167 4.92 35.08 -5.77
CA ALA A 167 6.30 35.23 -6.24
C ALA A 167 6.71 34.11 -7.20
N ALA A 168 7.03 34.44 -8.45
CA ALA A 168 7.59 33.53 -9.46
C ALA A 168 9.04 33.96 -9.78
N GLN A 169 10.00 33.24 -9.19
CA GLN A 169 11.37 33.76 -9.02
C GLN A 169 12.38 33.30 -10.09
N LYS A 170 12.09 32.18 -10.78
CA LYS A 170 12.99 31.54 -11.73
C LYS A 170 12.38 31.41 -13.13
N LYS A 171 13.21 31.07 -14.12
CA LYS A 171 12.80 30.93 -15.52
C LYS A 171 11.61 29.98 -15.66
N GLY A 172 10.58 30.41 -16.39
CA GLY A 172 9.37 29.63 -16.66
C GLY A 172 8.55 29.26 -15.42
N SER A 173 8.81 29.86 -14.26
CA SER A 173 8.08 29.53 -13.03
C SER A 173 6.69 30.17 -12.99
N VAL A 174 5.72 29.49 -12.38
CA VAL A 174 4.32 29.94 -12.30
C VAL A 174 3.86 29.92 -10.84
N ALA A 175 3.46 31.07 -10.31
CA ALA A 175 2.87 31.22 -8.98
C ALA A 175 1.45 31.82 -9.09
N LEU A 176 0.42 31.04 -8.79
CA LEU A 176 -0.98 31.48 -8.82
C LEU A 176 -1.63 31.28 -7.45
N GLY A 177 -1.96 32.38 -6.76
CA GLY A 177 -2.62 32.38 -5.46
C GLY A 177 -2.04 33.40 -4.49
N HIS A 178 -2.79 33.73 -3.44
CA HIS A 178 -2.31 34.60 -2.36
C HIS A 178 -1.06 33.96 -1.72
N LYS A 179 0.09 34.65 -1.78
CA LYS A 179 1.40 34.19 -1.27
C LYS A 179 1.92 32.88 -1.89
N ALA A 180 1.42 32.48 -3.07
CA ALA A 180 2.02 31.36 -3.81
C ALA A 180 3.48 31.69 -4.16
N SER A 181 4.41 30.75 -4.02
CA SER A 181 5.83 30.97 -4.28
C SER A 181 6.40 29.83 -5.13
N SER A 182 6.87 30.18 -6.32
CA SER A 182 7.53 29.28 -7.26
C SER A 182 8.99 29.73 -7.39
N SER A 183 9.91 28.96 -6.81
CA SER A 183 11.34 29.33 -6.71
C SER A 183 12.31 28.34 -7.37
N GLY A 184 11.81 27.24 -7.93
CA GLY A 184 12.57 26.38 -8.85
C GLY A 184 12.38 26.78 -10.31
N GLU A 185 13.34 26.45 -11.18
CA GLU A 185 13.19 26.63 -12.62
C GLU A 185 12.03 25.76 -13.15
N LYS A 186 11.17 26.33 -14.01
CA LYS A 186 9.96 25.68 -14.57
C LYS A 186 8.99 25.11 -13.52
N SER A 187 9.14 25.51 -12.26
CA SER A 187 8.26 25.09 -11.17
C SER A 187 6.87 25.73 -11.28
N VAL A 188 5.89 25.08 -10.67
CA VAL A 188 4.49 25.53 -10.69
C VAL A 188 3.89 25.45 -9.29
N ALA A 189 3.54 26.59 -8.71
CA ALA A 189 2.86 26.73 -7.42
C ALA A 189 1.44 27.29 -7.62
N LEU A 190 0.42 26.48 -7.35
CA LEU A 190 -0.99 26.81 -7.55
C LEU A 190 -1.78 26.61 -6.24
N GLY A 191 -2.14 27.71 -5.59
CA GLY A 191 -2.88 27.69 -4.32
C GLY A 191 -2.46 28.80 -3.36
N ALA A 192 -3.27 29.04 -2.33
CA ALA A 192 -2.86 29.98 -1.28
C ALA A 192 -1.66 29.43 -0.51
N SER A 193 -0.57 30.19 -0.46
CA SER A 193 0.69 29.81 0.20
C SER A 193 1.32 28.50 -0.30
N SER A 194 0.98 28.02 -1.50
CA SER A 194 1.66 26.88 -2.12
C SER A 194 3.11 27.23 -2.43
N LYS A 195 4.04 26.29 -2.27
CA LYS A 195 5.47 26.50 -2.49
C LYS A 195 6.05 25.41 -3.39
N ALA A 196 6.57 25.78 -4.55
CA ALA A 196 7.28 24.88 -5.45
C ALA A 196 8.75 25.34 -5.52
N THR A 197 9.65 24.69 -4.77
CA THR A 197 11.05 25.12 -4.67
C THR A 197 12.02 24.30 -5.49
N GLY A 198 11.68 23.04 -5.82
CA GLY A 198 12.50 22.21 -6.68
C GLY A 198 12.36 22.60 -8.15
N ASP A 199 13.39 22.36 -8.94
CA ASP A 199 13.29 22.53 -10.40
C ASP A 199 12.29 21.51 -10.97
N ASP A 200 11.52 21.92 -11.98
CA ASP A 200 10.43 21.14 -12.59
C ASP A 200 9.38 20.61 -11.57
N SER A 201 9.30 21.20 -10.37
CA SER A 201 8.36 20.77 -9.33
C SER A 201 6.94 21.33 -9.50
N LEU A 202 5.94 20.61 -9.00
CA LEU A 202 4.55 21.03 -8.94
C LEU A 202 4.03 21.03 -7.50
N ALA A 203 3.47 22.14 -7.06
CA ALA A 203 2.76 22.27 -5.79
C ALA A 203 1.34 22.80 -6.04
N LEU A 204 0.34 21.93 -5.94
CA LEU A 204 -1.07 22.24 -6.21
C LEU A 204 -1.92 22.02 -4.96
N GLY A 205 -2.41 23.11 -4.36
CA GLY A 205 -3.22 23.10 -3.14
C GLY A 205 -2.78 24.16 -2.13
N ARG A 206 -3.67 24.49 -1.18
CA ARG A 206 -3.32 25.41 -0.08
C ARG A 206 -2.18 24.81 0.74
N ASN A 207 -1.10 25.57 0.94
CA ASN A 207 0.10 25.12 1.65
C ASN A 207 0.76 23.85 1.07
N ALA A 208 0.50 23.48 -0.19
CA ALA A 208 1.22 22.36 -0.82
C ALA A 208 2.72 22.70 -0.97
N LEU A 209 3.61 21.74 -0.73
CA LEU A 209 5.07 21.89 -0.80
C LEU A 209 5.68 20.90 -1.80
N GLY A 210 6.08 21.39 -2.97
CA GLY A 210 6.90 20.64 -3.94
C GLY A 210 8.36 21.06 -3.80
N ASN A 211 9.09 20.47 -2.84
CA ASN A 211 10.43 20.94 -2.49
C ASN A 211 11.53 20.24 -3.30
N GLY A 212 11.35 18.96 -3.64
CA GLY A 212 12.34 18.19 -4.40
C GLY A 212 12.31 18.50 -5.90
N THR A 213 13.45 18.32 -6.59
CA THR A 213 13.51 18.42 -8.05
C THR A 213 12.63 17.35 -8.70
N GLY A 214 11.80 17.76 -9.67
CA GLY A 214 10.81 16.89 -10.33
C GLY A 214 9.71 16.36 -9.40
N SER A 215 9.57 16.93 -8.20
CA SER A 215 8.56 16.49 -7.23
C SER A 215 7.17 16.99 -7.57
N ILE A 216 6.15 16.25 -7.13
CA ILE A 216 4.74 16.58 -7.34
C ILE A 216 4.02 16.49 -6.00
N ALA A 217 3.55 17.62 -5.48
CA ALA A 217 2.69 17.74 -4.31
C ALA A 217 1.30 18.22 -4.75
N MET A 218 0.28 17.37 -4.59
CA MET A 218 -1.10 17.67 -4.98
C MET A 218 -2.06 17.38 -3.84
N GLY A 219 -2.57 18.43 -3.21
CA GLY A 219 -3.46 18.36 -2.04
C GLY A 219 -3.27 19.55 -1.12
N ALA A 220 -4.24 19.83 -0.25
CA ALA A 220 -4.01 20.80 0.82
C ALA A 220 -2.98 20.21 1.79
N GLU A 221 -1.92 20.96 2.10
CA GLU A 221 -0.86 20.54 3.03
C GLU A 221 -0.15 19.23 2.59
N SER A 222 -0.14 18.91 1.29
CA SER A 222 0.67 17.81 0.76
C SER A 222 2.14 18.22 0.66
N GLU A 223 3.07 17.32 0.99
CA GLU A 223 4.51 17.59 1.01
C GLU A 223 5.27 16.54 0.18
N ALA A 224 5.93 16.98 -0.89
CA ALA A 224 6.83 16.18 -1.71
C ALA A 224 8.25 16.75 -1.56
N ASN A 225 8.99 16.24 -0.56
CA ASN A 225 10.28 16.78 -0.14
C ASN A 225 11.48 16.12 -0.84
N GLY A 226 11.36 14.86 -1.27
CA GLY A 226 12.44 14.15 -1.96
C GLY A 226 12.53 14.41 -3.46
N LEU A 227 13.69 14.11 -4.07
CA LEU A 227 13.84 14.15 -5.53
C LEU A 227 12.90 13.14 -6.20
N TYR A 228 12.22 13.55 -7.27
CA TYR A 228 11.24 12.74 -8.02
C TYR A 228 10.15 12.11 -7.13
N SER A 229 9.82 12.76 -6.00
CA SER A 229 8.78 12.30 -5.07
C SER A 229 7.38 12.71 -5.53
N LEU A 230 6.38 11.91 -5.18
CA LEU A 230 4.97 12.15 -5.48
C LEU A 230 4.14 12.08 -4.19
N ALA A 231 3.57 13.21 -3.77
CA ALA A 231 2.61 13.30 -2.68
C ALA A 231 1.24 13.73 -3.24
N PHE A 232 0.27 12.82 -3.23
CA PHE A 232 -1.08 13.07 -3.73
C PHE A 232 -2.13 12.77 -2.65
N GLY A 233 -2.85 13.79 -2.21
CA GLY A 233 -3.83 13.74 -1.13
C GLY A 233 -3.60 14.85 -0.12
N ALA A 234 -4.65 15.28 0.58
CA ALA A 234 -4.44 16.25 1.66
C ALA A 234 -3.62 15.60 2.80
N ASN A 235 -2.62 16.33 3.30
CA ASN A 235 -1.64 15.85 4.30
C ASN A 235 -0.80 14.63 3.86
N SER A 236 -0.72 14.31 2.56
CA SER A 236 0.18 13.25 2.10
C SER A 236 1.64 13.73 2.16
N ILE A 237 2.56 12.87 2.59
CA ILE A 237 3.99 13.18 2.79
C ILE A 237 4.84 12.17 2.00
N ALA A 238 5.66 12.66 1.09
CA ALA A 238 6.65 11.92 0.32
C ALA A 238 8.03 12.55 0.58
N ASP A 239 8.71 12.07 1.62
CA ASP A 239 9.75 12.82 2.33
C ASP A 239 11.18 12.59 1.80
N ALA A 240 11.39 11.48 1.10
CA ALA A 240 12.69 11.04 0.60
C ALA A 240 12.66 10.78 -0.91
N ASP A 241 13.83 10.55 -1.50
CA ASP A 241 13.96 10.40 -2.95
C ASP A 241 13.17 9.20 -3.49
N ASN A 242 12.56 9.39 -4.66
CA ASN A 242 11.77 8.38 -5.37
C ASN A 242 10.60 7.81 -4.54
N THR A 243 10.09 8.59 -3.58
CA THR A 243 8.95 8.18 -2.77
C THR A 243 7.61 8.46 -3.45
N VAL A 244 6.62 7.64 -3.13
CA VAL A 244 5.24 7.81 -3.60
C VAL A 244 4.30 7.70 -2.41
N ALA A 245 3.50 8.73 -2.16
CA ALA A 245 2.47 8.76 -1.12
C ALA A 245 1.13 9.17 -1.70
N LEU A 246 0.23 8.20 -1.87
CA LEU A 246 -1.08 8.37 -2.51
C LEU A 246 -2.19 8.10 -1.49
N GLY A 247 -2.88 9.15 -1.04
CA GLY A 247 -4.00 9.07 -0.11
C GLY A 247 -3.99 10.18 0.95
N TYR A 248 -5.14 10.42 1.58
CA TYR A 248 -5.23 11.36 2.71
C TYR A 248 -4.34 10.88 3.88
N GLY A 249 -3.36 11.70 4.26
CA GLY A 249 -2.41 11.37 5.33
C GLY A 249 -1.46 10.22 5.02
N ALA A 250 -1.31 9.80 3.75
CA ALA A 250 -0.32 8.79 3.35
C ALA A 250 1.11 9.30 3.64
N SER A 251 2.00 8.47 4.18
CA SER A 251 3.33 8.90 4.62
C SER A 251 4.43 7.93 4.18
N ALA A 252 5.23 8.33 3.19
CA ALA A 252 6.39 7.61 2.67
C ALA A 252 7.67 8.38 3.06
N THR A 253 8.41 7.91 4.06
CA THR A 253 9.46 8.72 4.73
C THR A 253 10.89 8.31 4.41
N LYS A 254 11.11 7.16 3.75
CA LYS A 254 12.44 6.66 3.36
C LYS A 254 12.57 6.49 1.86
N ALA A 255 13.80 6.51 1.34
CA ALA A 255 14.05 6.43 -0.09
C ALA A 255 13.40 5.18 -0.70
N GLY A 256 12.76 5.34 -1.87
CA GLY A 256 12.04 4.28 -2.56
C GLY A 256 10.77 3.76 -1.86
N ALA A 257 10.35 4.37 -0.75
CA ALA A 257 9.13 3.96 -0.05
C ALA A 257 7.87 4.33 -0.85
N MET A 258 6.89 3.43 -0.85
CA MET A 258 5.63 3.58 -1.58
C MET A 258 4.44 3.35 -0.66
N VAL A 259 3.51 4.29 -0.65
CA VAL A 259 2.23 4.21 0.05
C VAL A 259 1.08 4.44 -0.90
N PHE A 260 0.11 3.53 -0.84
CA PHE A 260 -1.19 3.70 -1.48
C PHE A 260 -2.29 3.38 -0.47
N GLY A 261 -2.95 4.41 0.06
CA GLY A 261 -4.03 4.26 1.03
C GLY A 261 -4.10 5.40 2.04
N GLN A 262 -5.29 5.61 2.59
CA GLN A 262 -5.51 6.62 3.63
C GLN A 262 -4.75 6.24 4.90
N ALA A 263 -3.95 7.19 5.43
CA ALA A 263 -3.06 7.00 6.58
C ALA A 263 -2.13 5.77 6.49
N GLY A 264 -1.82 5.29 5.29
CA GLY A 264 -0.79 4.27 5.11
C GLY A 264 0.59 4.85 5.45
N LYS A 265 1.50 3.99 5.94
CA LYS A 265 2.83 4.39 6.38
C LYS A 265 3.89 3.44 5.84
N ALA A 266 4.88 3.98 5.14
CA ALA A 266 6.06 3.25 4.66
C ALA A 266 7.31 3.95 5.22
N ASP A 267 7.79 3.45 6.36
CA ASP A 267 8.92 4.02 7.12
C ASP A 267 10.24 3.27 6.91
N GLY A 268 10.22 2.18 6.15
CA GLY A 268 11.41 1.42 5.78
C GLY A 268 11.97 1.85 4.42
N LEU A 269 13.29 1.69 4.23
CA LEU A 269 13.92 1.81 2.91
C LEU A 269 13.27 0.82 1.94
N ASN A 270 12.90 1.27 0.74
CA ASN A 270 12.20 0.46 -0.28
C ASN A 270 10.93 -0.25 0.22
N SER A 271 10.30 0.26 1.28
CA SER A 271 9.11 -0.37 1.85
C SER A 271 7.83 -0.04 1.07
N ILE A 272 6.83 -0.92 1.12
CA ILE A 272 5.58 -0.76 0.40
C ILE A 272 4.41 -0.94 1.37
N ALA A 273 3.53 0.05 1.47
CA ALA A 273 2.31 -0.02 2.25
C ALA A 273 1.08 0.24 1.35
N LEU A 274 0.26 -0.79 1.12
CA LEU A 274 -0.92 -0.75 0.27
C LEU A 274 -2.17 -1.10 1.09
N GLY A 275 -2.96 -0.11 1.47
CA GLY A 275 -4.17 -0.29 2.26
C GLY A 275 -4.47 0.88 3.20
N ASN A 276 -5.70 0.93 3.69
CA ASN A 276 -6.07 1.87 4.76
C ASN A 276 -5.26 1.56 6.01
N LYS A 277 -4.46 2.50 6.51
CA LYS A 277 -3.57 2.32 7.67
C LYS A 277 -2.63 1.11 7.58
N SER A 278 -2.30 0.64 6.39
CA SER A 278 -1.23 -0.36 6.21
C SER A 278 0.11 0.24 6.64
N GLN A 279 0.96 -0.55 7.30
CA GLN A 279 2.22 -0.08 7.87
C GLN A 279 3.37 -1.01 7.49
N ALA A 280 4.33 -0.51 6.72
CA ALA A 280 5.58 -1.18 6.38
C ALA A 280 6.74 -0.43 7.03
N SER A 281 7.22 -0.93 8.18
CA SER A 281 8.06 -0.15 9.11
C SER A 281 9.56 -0.35 8.93
N SER A 282 9.98 -1.34 8.14
CA SER A 282 11.38 -1.77 8.06
C SER A 282 11.87 -1.92 6.62
N GLU A 283 13.19 -2.01 6.44
CA GLU A 283 13.81 -2.14 5.13
C GLU A 283 13.25 -3.33 4.33
N ASN A 284 12.91 -3.08 3.06
CA ASN A 284 12.34 -4.04 2.12
C ASN A 284 11.06 -4.72 2.66
N SER A 285 10.35 -4.10 3.59
CA SER A 285 9.08 -4.63 4.13
C SER A 285 7.89 -4.29 3.23
N ILE A 286 6.91 -5.18 3.16
CA ILE A 286 5.72 -5.03 2.32
C ILE A 286 4.47 -5.31 3.16
N ALA A 287 3.58 -4.34 3.30
CA ALA A 287 2.30 -4.46 3.99
C ALA A 287 1.15 -4.22 3.01
N ILE A 288 0.36 -5.25 2.69
CA ILE A 288 -0.76 -5.19 1.75
C ILE A 288 -2.04 -5.63 2.47
N GLY A 289 -2.96 -4.70 2.70
CA GLY A 289 -4.21 -4.93 3.41
C GLY A 289 -4.56 -3.78 4.35
N GLN A 290 -5.84 -3.66 4.71
CA GLN A 290 -6.23 -2.68 5.71
C GLN A 290 -5.62 -3.07 7.07
N GLU A 291 -4.96 -2.12 7.72
CA GLU A 291 -4.26 -2.32 9.00
C GLU A 291 -3.27 -3.50 9.01
N SER A 292 -2.76 -3.92 7.85
CA SER A 292 -1.65 -4.89 7.77
C SER A 292 -0.36 -4.26 8.30
N TYR A 293 0.44 -5.01 9.04
CA TYR A 293 1.67 -4.56 9.66
C TYR A 293 2.84 -5.47 9.29
N SER A 294 3.83 -4.89 8.61
CA SER A 294 5.10 -5.53 8.26
C SER A 294 6.22 -4.82 9.03
N GLY A 295 6.54 -5.34 10.21
CA GLY A 295 7.34 -4.66 11.22
C GLY A 295 8.84 -4.97 11.24
N SER A 296 9.30 -5.86 10.37
CA SER A 296 10.67 -6.40 10.38
C SER A 296 11.33 -6.36 9.01
N GLU A 297 12.66 -6.46 8.95
CA GLU A 297 13.38 -6.41 7.67
C GLU A 297 12.99 -7.56 6.75
N LYS A 298 12.84 -7.26 5.46
CA LYS A 298 12.45 -8.24 4.41
C LYS A 298 11.15 -9.00 4.73
N SER A 299 10.26 -8.39 5.53
CA SER A 299 8.99 -8.99 5.91
C SER A 299 7.90 -8.70 4.88
N ILE A 300 6.92 -9.60 4.77
CA ILE A 300 5.77 -9.44 3.86
C ILE A 300 4.48 -9.80 4.60
N ALA A 301 3.62 -8.81 4.85
CA ALA A 301 2.29 -8.97 5.42
C ALA A 301 1.23 -8.81 4.31
N ILE A 302 0.50 -9.87 3.97
CA ILE A 302 -0.56 -9.85 2.94
C ILE A 302 -1.89 -10.28 3.54
N GLY A 303 -2.85 -9.36 3.60
CA GLY A 303 -4.18 -9.55 4.17
C GLY A 303 -4.48 -8.50 5.25
N SER A 304 -5.76 -8.14 5.42
CA SER A 304 -6.14 -7.19 6.46
C SER A 304 -5.74 -7.70 7.84
N LEU A 305 -5.20 -6.83 8.70
CA LEU A 305 -4.73 -7.18 10.04
C LEU A 305 -3.63 -8.27 10.07
N SER A 306 -3.02 -8.61 8.92
CA SER A 306 -1.85 -9.49 8.92
C SER A 306 -0.68 -8.81 9.65
N ASN A 307 0.09 -9.58 10.40
CA ASN A 307 1.09 -9.05 11.33
C ASN A 307 2.40 -9.84 11.21
N VAL A 308 3.49 -9.18 10.82
CA VAL A 308 4.82 -9.79 10.72
C VAL A 308 5.79 -9.08 11.65
N THR A 309 6.37 -9.86 12.57
CA THR A 309 7.45 -9.41 13.47
C THR A 309 8.72 -10.26 13.32
N GLY A 310 8.65 -11.40 12.62
CA GLY A 310 9.83 -12.16 12.22
C GLY A 310 10.58 -11.50 11.05
N VAL A 311 11.91 -11.50 11.11
CA VAL A 311 12.78 -11.08 9.99
C VAL A 311 12.64 -12.09 8.85
N ASN A 312 12.72 -11.61 7.60
CA ASN A 312 12.69 -12.47 6.40
C ASN A 312 11.49 -13.43 6.38
N SER A 313 10.31 -12.94 6.80
CA SER A 313 9.13 -13.77 7.03
C SER A 313 7.89 -13.24 6.31
N VAL A 314 6.93 -14.12 6.08
CA VAL A 314 5.71 -13.84 5.31
C VAL A 314 4.48 -14.24 6.12
N ALA A 315 3.54 -13.32 6.34
CA ALA A 315 2.19 -13.65 6.79
C ALA A 315 1.21 -13.54 5.62
N LEU A 316 0.52 -14.64 5.32
CA LEU A 316 -0.41 -14.75 4.19
C LEU A 316 -1.84 -15.00 4.67
N GLY A 317 -2.72 -14.05 4.42
CA GLY A 317 -4.14 -14.06 4.79
C GLY A 317 -4.48 -13.06 5.90
N THR A 318 -5.77 -12.73 5.98
CA THR A 318 -6.33 -11.87 7.04
C THR A 318 -5.97 -12.40 8.43
N GLU A 319 -5.51 -11.53 9.33
CA GLU A 319 -5.11 -11.88 10.71
C GLU A 319 -3.99 -12.93 10.81
N SER A 320 -3.29 -13.26 9.73
CA SER A 320 -2.13 -14.16 9.81
C SER A 320 -0.98 -13.49 10.56
N THR A 321 -0.30 -14.26 11.41
CA THR A 321 0.83 -13.78 12.22
C THR A 321 2.08 -14.59 11.89
N ALA A 322 3.16 -13.92 11.50
CA ALA A 322 4.49 -14.50 11.34
C ALA A 322 5.45 -13.85 12.35
N ALA A 323 5.58 -14.48 13.51
CA ALA A 323 6.40 -13.95 14.62
C ALA A 323 7.84 -14.44 14.60
N GLU A 324 8.08 -15.63 14.05
CA GLU A 324 9.39 -16.28 14.00
C GLU A 324 10.13 -15.91 12.71
N ASP A 325 11.46 -15.78 12.79
CA ASP A 325 12.31 -15.48 11.64
C ASP A 325 12.30 -16.59 10.59
N ASN A 326 12.46 -16.23 9.32
CA ASN A 326 12.53 -17.15 8.19
C ASN A 326 11.30 -18.07 8.05
N THR A 327 10.10 -17.57 8.35
CA THR A 327 8.87 -18.38 8.29
C THR A 327 7.84 -17.85 7.29
N VAL A 328 6.99 -18.75 6.81
CA VAL A 328 5.76 -18.42 6.09
C VAL A 328 4.59 -18.89 6.94
N SER A 329 3.81 -17.95 7.47
CA SER A 329 2.59 -18.23 8.22
C SER A 329 1.36 -18.03 7.33
N VAL A 330 0.44 -18.99 7.35
CA VAL A 330 -0.85 -18.94 6.66
C VAL A 330 -2.03 -18.71 7.62
N GLY A 331 -1.75 -18.32 8.87
CA GLY A 331 -2.75 -18.17 9.91
C GLY A 331 -2.19 -17.67 11.24
N ASN A 332 -2.87 -18.00 12.33
CA ASN A 332 -2.43 -17.78 13.70
C ASN A 332 -2.92 -18.94 14.59
N ASP A 333 -2.65 -18.88 15.90
CA ASP A 333 -2.98 -19.95 16.86
C ASP A 333 -4.48 -20.33 16.87
N THR A 334 -5.35 -19.37 16.59
CA THR A 334 -6.81 -19.54 16.62
C THR A 334 -7.44 -19.67 15.22
N LEU A 335 -6.76 -19.18 14.18
CA LEU A 335 -7.22 -19.19 12.80
C LEU A 335 -6.19 -19.86 11.90
N GLN A 336 -6.35 -21.16 11.68
CA GLN A 336 -5.49 -21.96 10.82
C GLN A 336 -6.17 -22.17 9.46
N ARG A 337 -5.37 -22.25 8.40
CA ARG A 337 -5.86 -22.46 7.04
C ARG A 337 -5.33 -23.76 6.47
N LYS A 338 -6.17 -24.43 5.68
CA LYS A 338 -5.72 -25.53 4.84
C LYS A 338 -4.93 -24.97 3.66
N ILE A 339 -3.79 -25.59 3.37
CA ILE A 339 -3.09 -25.41 2.10
C ILE A 339 -3.63 -26.49 1.16
N VAL A 340 -4.33 -26.09 0.10
CA VAL A 340 -5.02 -26.98 -0.84
C VAL A 340 -4.40 -26.89 -2.23
N HIS A 341 -4.72 -27.86 -3.09
CA HIS A 341 -4.17 -27.95 -4.46
C HIS A 341 -2.64 -28.09 -4.53
N MET A 342 -2.05 -28.72 -3.51
CA MET A 342 -0.64 -29.06 -3.51
C MET A 342 -0.39 -30.31 -4.36
N ALA A 343 0.51 -30.20 -5.34
CA ALA A 343 1.08 -31.37 -6.01
C ALA A 343 1.78 -32.29 -4.99
N LYS A 344 2.03 -33.54 -5.37
CA LYS A 344 2.86 -34.42 -4.55
C LYS A 344 4.29 -33.86 -4.55
N GLY A 345 4.88 -33.65 -3.38
CA GLY A 345 6.28 -33.27 -3.25
C GLY A 345 7.21 -34.48 -3.48
N ASP A 346 8.48 -34.25 -3.78
CA ASP A 346 9.41 -35.37 -3.90
C ASP A 346 9.72 -35.98 -2.52
N ILE A 347 9.78 -37.32 -2.45
CA ILE A 347 10.16 -38.06 -1.24
C ILE A 347 11.57 -38.62 -1.44
N SER A 348 12.57 -37.91 -0.91
CA SER A 348 13.98 -38.30 -0.95
C SER A 348 14.73 -37.76 0.27
N SER A 349 15.95 -38.23 0.51
CA SER A 349 16.76 -37.83 1.67
C SER A 349 17.22 -36.37 1.66
N THR A 350 17.03 -35.65 0.55
CA THR A 350 17.45 -34.25 0.37
C THR A 350 16.28 -33.35 -0.02
N SER A 351 15.05 -33.86 -0.05
CA SER A 351 13.89 -33.07 -0.47
C SER A 351 13.54 -31.99 0.55
N THR A 352 13.17 -30.82 0.05
CA THR A 352 12.62 -29.70 0.84
C THR A 352 11.17 -29.40 0.46
N ASP A 353 10.54 -30.29 -0.34
CA ASP A 353 9.17 -30.10 -0.78
C ASP A 353 8.19 -30.37 0.35
N ALA A 354 7.08 -29.65 0.33
CA ALA A 354 5.95 -29.98 1.17
C ALA A 354 5.22 -31.21 0.62
N ILE A 355 4.87 -32.17 1.48
CA ILE A 355 4.08 -33.35 1.12
C ILE A 355 2.58 -33.07 1.26
N ASN A 356 1.77 -33.74 0.43
CA ASN A 356 0.31 -33.69 0.58
C ASN A 356 -0.25 -34.97 1.23
N GLY A 357 -1.52 -34.94 1.62
CA GLY A 357 -2.16 -36.04 2.35
C GLY A 357 -2.18 -37.38 1.61
N SER A 358 -2.18 -37.38 0.26
CA SER A 358 -2.17 -38.62 -0.52
C SER A 358 -0.85 -39.38 -0.40
N GLN A 359 0.27 -38.66 -0.25
CA GLN A 359 1.59 -39.28 -0.06
C GLN A 359 1.71 -39.96 1.29
N LEU A 360 1.20 -39.31 2.35
CA LEU A 360 1.15 -39.91 3.68
C LEU A 360 0.22 -41.14 3.68
N TYR A 361 -0.92 -41.05 2.99
CA TYR A 361 -1.83 -42.18 2.81
C TYR A 361 -1.17 -43.37 2.09
N ASP A 362 -0.42 -43.11 1.00
CA ASP A 362 0.29 -44.15 0.24
C ASP A 362 1.30 -44.90 1.14
N ILE A 363 1.99 -44.19 2.05
CA ILE A 363 2.90 -44.81 3.04
C ILE A 363 2.12 -45.66 4.05
N SER A 364 1.05 -45.12 4.66
CA SER A 364 0.19 -45.88 5.58
C SER A 364 -0.39 -47.13 4.92
N LYS A 365 -0.77 -47.04 3.63
CA LYS A 365 -1.32 -48.15 2.86
C LYS A 365 -0.27 -49.22 2.62
N SER A 366 0.97 -48.83 2.29
CA SER A 366 2.10 -49.74 2.16
C SER A 366 2.32 -50.54 3.47
N VAL A 367 2.28 -49.87 4.63
CA VAL A 367 2.43 -50.55 5.93
C VAL A 367 1.28 -51.53 6.19
N ALA A 368 0.03 -51.11 5.97
CA ALA A 368 -1.14 -51.97 6.14
C ALA A 368 -1.06 -53.24 5.26
N ASP A 369 -0.64 -53.08 3.99
CA ASP A 369 -0.48 -54.19 3.04
C ASP A 369 0.61 -55.17 3.46
N ARG A 370 1.69 -54.67 4.07
CA ARG A 370 2.78 -55.52 4.57
C ARG A 370 2.45 -56.23 5.88
N LEU A 371 1.64 -55.62 6.75
CA LEU A 371 1.13 -56.29 7.94
C LEU A 371 0.14 -57.40 7.59
N GLY A 372 -0.68 -57.22 6.55
CA GLY A 372 -1.70 -58.18 6.18
C GLY A 372 -2.75 -58.35 7.29
N GLY A 373 -3.31 -59.55 7.45
CA GLY A 373 -4.31 -59.83 8.50
C GLY A 373 -5.57 -58.97 8.41
N GLY A 374 -5.87 -58.38 7.25
CA GLY A 374 -7.00 -57.44 7.10
C GLY A 374 -6.72 -56.02 7.62
N ALA A 375 -5.47 -55.67 7.93
CA ALA A 375 -5.08 -54.29 8.22
C ALA A 375 -5.49 -53.36 7.06
N SER A 376 -5.89 -52.14 7.39
CA SER A 376 -6.39 -51.14 6.45
C SER A 376 -6.02 -49.73 6.92
N VAL A 377 -6.27 -48.70 6.10
CA VAL A 377 -6.03 -47.30 6.47
C VAL A 377 -7.36 -46.59 6.66
N SER A 378 -7.56 -45.92 7.79
CA SER A 378 -8.75 -45.12 8.08
C SER A 378 -8.77 -43.80 7.30
N THR A 379 -9.88 -43.07 7.35
CA THR A 379 -10.01 -41.73 6.75
C THR A 379 -9.07 -40.69 7.39
N ALA A 380 -8.59 -40.96 8.61
CA ALA A 380 -7.60 -40.13 9.31
C ALA A 380 -6.14 -40.51 8.97
N GLY A 381 -5.92 -41.49 8.08
CA GLY A 381 -4.58 -41.96 7.71
C GLY A 381 -3.95 -42.95 8.70
N VAL A 382 -4.69 -43.40 9.72
CA VAL A 382 -4.22 -44.36 10.73
C VAL A 382 -4.34 -45.79 10.21
N VAL A 383 -3.31 -46.60 10.43
CA VAL A 383 -3.34 -48.04 10.13
C VAL A 383 -4.19 -48.75 11.19
N ASN A 384 -5.32 -49.31 10.77
CA ASN A 384 -6.17 -50.16 11.60
C ASN A 384 -5.45 -51.48 11.91
N ALA A 385 -5.64 -51.97 13.13
CA ALA A 385 -5.00 -53.19 13.61
C ALA A 385 -5.29 -54.39 12.67
N PRO A 386 -4.29 -55.24 12.39
CA PRO A 386 -4.53 -56.53 11.75
C PRO A 386 -5.37 -57.44 12.66
N ASN A 387 -5.86 -58.54 12.12
CA ASN A 387 -6.48 -59.63 12.85
C ASN A 387 -5.85 -60.95 12.38
N TYR A 388 -4.78 -61.35 13.06
CA TYR A 388 -4.09 -62.61 12.81
C TYR A 388 -4.86 -63.75 13.48
N LYS A 389 -5.45 -64.62 12.67
CA LYS A 389 -6.17 -65.80 13.13
C LYS A 389 -5.22 -67.00 13.16
N LEU A 390 -4.77 -67.36 14.35
CA LEU A 390 -3.93 -68.52 14.60
C LEU A 390 -4.76 -69.62 15.28
N GLN A 391 -4.23 -70.83 15.35
CA GLN A 391 -4.90 -71.91 16.09
C GLN A 391 -5.05 -71.59 17.58
N SER A 392 -4.11 -70.81 18.14
CA SER A 392 -4.10 -70.37 19.53
C SER A 392 -5.03 -69.18 19.83
N GLY A 393 -5.63 -68.56 18.82
CA GLY A 393 -6.55 -67.44 19.00
C GLY A 393 -6.43 -66.35 17.93
N ASN A 394 -7.09 -65.22 18.19
CA ASN A 394 -7.06 -64.04 17.34
C ASN A 394 -6.17 -62.97 17.98
N PHE A 395 -5.24 -62.41 17.21
CA PHE A 395 -4.29 -61.41 17.70
C PHE A 395 -4.35 -60.16 16.84
N ASN A 396 -4.34 -59.00 17.49
CA ASN A 396 -4.46 -57.72 16.80
C ASN A 396 -3.12 -57.02 16.53
N ASN A 397 -2.01 -57.70 16.81
CA ASN A 397 -0.67 -57.22 16.54
C ASN A 397 0.29 -58.41 16.35
N VAL A 398 1.45 -58.12 15.75
CA VAL A 398 2.45 -59.14 15.38
C VAL A 398 3.11 -59.76 16.63
N GLY A 399 3.39 -58.97 17.66
CA GLY A 399 4.08 -59.45 18.86
C GLY A 399 3.26 -60.51 19.60
N ASP A 400 2.00 -60.23 19.86
CA ASP A 400 1.11 -61.18 20.53
C ASP A 400 0.80 -62.39 19.65
N ALA A 401 0.71 -62.21 18.33
CA ALA A 401 0.58 -63.34 17.41
C ALA A 401 1.79 -64.27 17.47
N LEU A 402 3.01 -63.72 17.45
CA LEU A 402 4.25 -64.50 17.57
C LEU A 402 4.34 -65.19 18.93
N LYS A 403 4.02 -64.50 20.02
CA LYS A 403 3.93 -65.10 21.35
C LYS A 403 2.90 -66.22 21.38
N GLY A 404 1.75 -66.02 20.74
CA GLY A 404 0.72 -67.02 20.58
C GLY A 404 1.16 -68.26 19.80
N ILE A 405 2.11 -68.15 18.87
CA ILE A 405 2.75 -69.31 18.21
C ILE A 405 3.75 -69.95 19.17
N ASP A 406 4.60 -69.13 19.80
CA ASP A 406 5.69 -69.58 20.66
C ASP A 406 5.17 -70.39 21.87
N ASP A 407 4.12 -69.88 22.52
CA ASP A 407 3.45 -70.52 23.67
C ASP A 407 2.72 -71.83 23.30
N ASN A 408 2.42 -72.07 22.02
CA ASN A 408 1.56 -73.18 21.56
C ASN A 408 2.27 -74.15 20.62
N THR A 409 3.60 -74.21 20.69
CA THR A 409 4.42 -75.16 19.93
C THR A 409 5.22 -76.06 20.86
N LEU A 410 5.66 -77.21 20.34
CA LEU A 410 6.50 -78.14 21.08
C LEU A 410 7.94 -77.66 20.99
N GLN A 411 8.42 -77.06 22.07
CA GLN A 411 9.66 -76.27 22.07
C GLN A 411 10.85 -77.09 22.57
N TRP A 412 12.03 -76.77 22.03
CA TRP A 412 13.28 -77.34 22.52
C TRP A 412 13.73 -76.64 23.81
N ASP A 413 13.79 -77.38 24.90
CA ASP A 413 14.41 -76.93 26.14
C ASP A 413 15.93 -77.00 25.98
N SER A 414 16.53 -75.85 25.73
CA SER A 414 17.97 -75.74 25.49
C SER A 414 18.85 -76.09 26.70
N LEU A 415 18.30 -76.03 27.92
CA LEU A 415 19.00 -76.36 29.16
C LEU A 415 18.94 -77.86 29.44
N LYS A 416 17.76 -78.46 29.29
CA LYS A 416 17.56 -79.91 29.49
C LYS A 416 17.99 -80.74 28.26
N LYS A 417 18.23 -80.10 27.10
CA LYS A 417 18.55 -80.73 25.82
C LYS A 417 17.48 -81.76 25.39
N VAL A 418 16.22 -81.41 25.58
CA VAL A 418 15.06 -82.23 25.18
C VAL A 418 13.97 -81.36 24.62
N TYR A 419 13.05 -81.96 23.89
CA TYR A 419 11.77 -81.34 23.55
C TYR A 419 10.83 -81.39 24.76
N SER A 420 10.24 -80.26 25.14
CA SER A 420 9.29 -80.17 26.26
C SER A 420 7.85 -80.32 25.77
N ALA A 421 7.08 -81.15 26.48
CA ALA A 421 5.63 -81.24 26.31
C ALA A 421 4.87 -80.41 27.37
N GLU A 422 5.55 -79.50 28.06
CA GLU A 422 4.92 -78.48 28.92
C GLU A 422 4.08 -77.54 28.04
N HIS A 423 2.89 -77.16 28.51
CA HIS A 423 2.03 -76.20 27.81
C HIS A 423 1.24 -75.37 28.81
N GLY A 424 1.30 -74.03 28.69
CA GLY A 424 0.67 -73.12 29.63
C GLY A 424 1.16 -73.33 31.07
N SER A 425 0.24 -73.58 32.00
CA SER A 425 0.55 -73.93 33.40
C SER A 425 0.76 -75.42 33.63
N ASP A 426 0.56 -76.25 32.60
CA ASP A 426 0.60 -77.70 32.73
C ASP A 426 2.02 -78.21 32.49
N ALA A 427 2.59 -78.82 33.54
CA ALA A 427 3.95 -79.35 33.53
C ALA A 427 4.11 -80.57 32.59
N THR A 428 3.03 -81.21 32.17
CA THR A 428 3.04 -82.35 31.24
C THR A 428 1.77 -82.36 30.41
N SER A 429 1.90 -82.51 29.09
CA SER A 429 0.77 -82.60 28.16
C SER A 429 0.78 -83.90 27.37
N THR A 430 -0.40 -84.32 26.90
CA THR A 430 -0.52 -85.50 26.03
C THR A 430 -0.11 -85.17 24.60
N ILE A 431 0.70 -86.04 23.99
CA ILE A 431 0.96 -86.01 22.54
C ILE A 431 0.06 -87.08 21.90
N THR A 432 -0.93 -86.62 21.13
CA THR A 432 -1.88 -87.50 20.42
C THR A 432 -1.59 -87.53 18.91
N ASN A 433 -2.32 -88.37 18.16
CA ASN A 433 -2.09 -88.62 16.73
C ASN A 433 -0.68 -89.16 16.41
N VAL A 434 -0.07 -89.85 17.38
CA VAL A 434 1.19 -90.57 17.19
C VAL A 434 0.91 -91.88 16.49
N LYS A 435 1.42 -92.03 15.26
CA LYS A 435 1.34 -93.28 14.48
C LYS A 435 2.12 -94.39 15.18
N ASP A 436 1.69 -95.65 15.01
CA ASP A 436 2.40 -96.82 15.52
C ASP A 436 3.89 -96.77 15.14
N GLY A 437 4.75 -96.82 16.16
CA GLY A 437 6.19 -96.87 15.97
C GLY A 437 6.65 -98.26 15.53
N ALA A 438 7.70 -98.34 14.72
CA ALA A 438 8.27 -99.63 14.37
C ALA A 438 8.82 -100.33 15.62
N LEU A 439 8.44 -101.60 15.83
CA LEU A 439 8.92 -102.40 16.97
C LEU A 439 10.12 -103.23 16.54
N SER A 440 11.31 -102.63 16.59
CA SER A 440 12.60 -103.29 16.30
C SER A 440 13.68 -102.82 17.27
N ALA A 441 14.77 -103.60 17.40
CA ALA A 441 15.84 -103.31 18.35
C ALA A 441 16.59 -101.99 18.09
N SER A 442 16.50 -101.44 16.88
CA SER A 442 17.15 -100.20 16.47
C SER A 442 16.17 -99.03 16.29
N SER A 443 14.88 -99.22 16.63
CA SER A 443 13.88 -98.19 16.44
C SER A 443 14.05 -97.04 17.43
N THR A 444 13.92 -95.81 16.94
CA THR A 444 13.83 -94.58 17.74
C THR A 444 12.44 -93.95 17.65
N ASP A 445 11.46 -94.69 17.15
CA ASP A 445 10.10 -94.21 16.99
C ASP A 445 9.39 -94.15 18.35
N ALA A 446 8.59 -93.11 18.55
CA ALA A 446 7.67 -93.08 19.68
C ALA A 446 6.60 -94.18 19.51
N VAL A 447 6.34 -94.95 20.56
CA VAL A 447 5.24 -95.91 20.60
C VAL A 447 3.97 -95.26 21.15
N ASN A 448 2.81 -95.67 20.67
CA ASN A 448 1.54 -95.13 21.15
C ASN A 448 0.81 -96.09 22.13
N GLY A 449 -0.29 -95.60 22.71
CA GLY A 449 -1.07 -96.36 23.69
C GLY A 449 -1.65 -97.68 23.16
N SER A 450 -1.94 -97.80 21.86
CA SER A 450 -2.49 -99.03 21.28
C SER A 450 -1.47 -100.18 21.25
N GLN A 451 -0.20 -99.85 20.98
CA GLN A 451 0.91 -100.80 20.99
C GLN A 451 1.21 -101.29 22.42
N LEU A 452 1.20 -100.38 23.40
CA LEU A 452 1.35 -100.74 24.82
C LEU A 452 0.15 -101.55 25.33
N LYS A 453 -1.08 -101.21 24.89
CA LYS A 453 -2.29 -101.96 25.25
C LYS A 453 -2.24 -103.40 24.73
N THR A 454 -1.86 -103.60 23.47
CA THR A 454 -1.66 -104.95 22.89
C THR A 454 -0.67 -105.76 23.73
N THR A 455 0.42 -105.14 24.16
CA THR A 455 1.40 -105.77 25.05
C THR A 455 0.80 -106.12 26.41
N ASN A 456 0.06 -105.21 27.04
CA ASN A 456 -0.59 -105.43 28.33
C ASN A 456 -1.68 -106.52 28.27
N ASP A 457 -2.41 -106.64 27.16
CA ASP A 457 -3.39 -107.73 26.96
C ASP A 457 -2.72 -109.10 26.87
N ASN A 458 -1.56 -109.16 26.20
CA ASN A 458 -0.74 -110.36 26.18
C ASN A 458 -0.21 -110.70 27.58
N VAL A 459 0.21 -109.70 28.37
CA VAL A 459 0.67 -109.91 29.75
C VAL A 459 -0.48 -110.39 30.64
N ALA A 460 -1.67 -109.79 30.56
CA ALA A 460 -2.83 -110.22 31.34
C ALA A 460 -3.24 -111.65 30.99
N THR A 461 -3.21 -112.00 29.69
CA THR A 461 -3.43 -113.39 29.23
C THR A 461 -2.43 -114.35 29.87
N ASN A 462 -1.15 -113.98 29.92
CA ASN A 462 -0.14 -114.77 30.61
C ASN A 462 -0.41 -114.89 32.11
N THR A 463 -0.85 -113.81 32.77
CA THR A 463 -1.22 -113.85 34.19
C THR A 463 -2.38 -114.81 34.45
N THR A 464 -3.44 -114.77 33.64
CA THR A 464 -4.56 -115.73 33.74
C THR A 464 -4.09 -117.16 33.54
N ASN A 465 -3.23 -117.41 32.54
CA ASN A 465 -2.67 -118.73 32.30
C ASN A 465 -1.87 -119.25 33.52
N ILE A 466 -1.08 -118.38 34.16
CA ILE A 466 -0.34 -118.70 35.38
C ILE A 466 -1.28 -118.98 36.55
N THR A 467 -2.33 -118.18 36.76
CA THR A 467 -3.30 -118.42 37.84
C THR A 467 -4.03 -119.75 37.66
N ASN A 468 -4.45 -120.09 36.44
CA ASN A 468 -5.07 -121.37 36.14
C ASN A 468 -4.11 -122.53 36.44
N LEU A 469 -2.84 -122.41 36.02
CA LEU A 469 -1.79 -123.38 36.38
C LEU A 469 -1.64 -123.55 37.89
N THR A 470 -1.71 -122.47 38.68
CA THR A 470 -1.65 -122.55 40.15
C THR A 470 -2.87 -123.25 40.75
N GLY A 471 -4.07 -123.03 40.18
CA GLY A 471 -5.31 -123.68 40.61
C GLY A 471 -5.37 -125.18 40.27
N ASP A 472 -4.74 -125.59 39.16
CA ASP A 472 -4.64 -127.00 38.76
C ASP A 472 -3.60 -127.80 39.59
N VAL A 473 -2.74 -127.10 40.34
CA VAL A 473 -1.65 -127.67 41.15
C VAL A 473 -1.99 -127.68 42.66
N ALA A 474 -3.12 -127.06 43.07
CA ALA A 474 -3.69 -127.10 44.42
C ALA A 474 -4.80 -128.17 44.53
#